data_AF-A0A1F5N9R9-F1
#
_entry.id   AF-A0A1F5N9R9-F1
#
_cell.length_a   1.000
_cell.length_b   1.000
_cell.length_c   1.000
_cell.angle_alpha   90.00
_cell.angle_beta   90.00
_cell.angle_gamma   90.00
#
_symmetry.space_group_name_H-M   'P 1'
#
loop_
_entity.id
_entity.type
_entity.pdbx_description
1 polymer ?
#
loop_
_entity_poly.entity_id
_entity_poly.type
_entity_poly.pdbx_seq_one_letter_code
_entity_poly.pdbx_strand_id
1 'polypeptide(L)'
;MSNITEKKNKVGLLRLSEDEIRIQVDKYNDLKFRQSYRGISVILLILSLIITLIGFLRGSIDVMTAGLALVIYLPLAYFIFKGKKAAMIIALVIITLDKAYQISQVPNPFILVWWAIFAIYLSRSYLVEKSRETRALSLD
;
A
#
# COMPACT_ATOMS: atom_id res chain seq x y z
N MET A 1 -12.41 -30.92 -27.14
CA MET A 1 -11.02 -30.44 -26.95
C MET A 1 -11.06 -28.93 -26.75
N SER A 2 -10.62 -28.49 -25.57
CA SER A 2 -10.75 -27.13 -25.06
C SER A 2 -9.83 -26.14 -25.78
N ASN A 3 -10.41 -25.07 -26.32
CA ASN A 3 -9.69 -23.82 -26.55
C ASN A 3 -10.48 -22.71 -25.84
N ILE A 4 -10.47 -22.76 -24.51
CA ILE A 4 -10.76 -21.58 -23.69
C ILE A 4 -9.51 -20.73 -23.83
N THR A 5 -9.48 -19.90 -24.87
CA THR A 5 -8.51 -18.82 -25.01
C THR A 5 -8.66 -17.92 -23.80
N GLU A 6 -7.73 -18.10 -22.86
CA GLU A 6 -7.47 -17.25 -21.71
C GLU A 6 -7.36 -15.80 -22.20
N LYS A 7 -8.48 -15.06 -22.14
CA LYS A 7 -8.50 -13.64 -22.44
C LYS A 7 -7.83 -12.95 -21.26
N LYS A 8 -6.50 -12.97 -21.25
CA LYS A 8 -5.64 -12.26 -20.32
C LYS A 8 -5.87 -10.77 -20.59
N ASN A 9 -6.98 -10.24 -20.06
CA ASN A 9 -7.28 -8.82 -20.07
C ASN A 9 -6.04 -8.17 -19.46
N LYS A 10 -5.28 -7.42 -20.29
CA LYS A 10 -4.19 -6.58 -19.80
C LYS A 10 -4.83 -5.44 -19.03
N VAL A 11 -5.16 -5.75 -17.79
CA VAL A 11 -5.62 -4.78 -16.82
C VAL A 11 -4.41 -3.90 -16.54
N GLY A 12 -4.51 -2.60 -16.86
CA GLY A 12 -3.41 -1.66 -16.66
C GLY A 12 -2.93 -1.66 -15.21
N LEU A 13 -1.70 -1.18 -14.96
CA LEU A 13 -1.02 -1.25 -13.65
C LEU A 13 -1.90 -0.85 -12.44
N LEU A 14 -2.84 0.08 -12.67
CA LEU A 14 -3.78 0.64 -11.68
C LEU A 14 -5.16 -0.03 -11.62
N ARG A 15 -5.55 -0.81 -12.62
CA ARG A 15 -6.83 -1.52 -12.61
C ARG A 15 -6.59 -2.92 -12.03
N LEU A 16 -7.49 -3.37 -11.18
CA LEU A 16 -7.57 -4.76 -10.72
C LEU A 16 -8.63 -5.48 -11.53
N SER A 17 -8.47 -6.78 -11.79
CA SER A 17 -9.58 -7.55 -12.33
C SER A 17 -10.65 -7.74 -11.24
N GLU A 18 -11.91 -7.86 -11.65
CA GLU A 18 -13.00 -8.13 -10.71
C GLU A 18 -12.79 -9.46 -9.97
N ASP A 19 -12.19 -10.45 -10.64
CA ASP A 19 -11.82 -11.74 -10.05
C ASP A 19 -10.76 -11.59 -8.96
N GLU A 20 -9.74 -10.75 -9.16
CA GLU A 20 -8.71 -10.47 -8.16
C GLU A 20 -9.31 -9.79 -6.92
N ILE A 21 -10.22 -8.84 -7.12
CA ILE A 21 -10.93 -8.19 -6.02
C ILE A 21 -11.80 -9.21 -5.28
N ARG A 22 -12.56 -10.05 -5.99
CA ARG A 22 -13.38 -11.11 -5.39
C ARG A 22 -12.54 -12.05 -4.55
N ILE A 23 -11.42 -12.56 -5.05
CA ILE A 23 -10.53 -13.45 -4.30
C ILE A 23 -10.04 -12.77 -3.01
N GLN A 24 -9.66 -11.49 -3.07
CA GLN A 24 -9.19 -10.73 -1.91
C GLN A 24 -10.28 -10.47 -0.88
N VAL A 25 -11.54 -10.32 -1.30
CA VAL A 25 -12.70 -10.13 -0.43
C VAL A 25 -13.18 -11.47 0.15
N ASP A 26 -13.33 -12.51 -0.66
CA ASP A 26 -13.83 -13.82 -0.27
C ASP A 26 -12.87 -14.52 0.71
N LYS A 27 -11.57 -14.46 0.42
CA LYS A 27 -10.52 -15.07 1.26
C LYS A 27 -9.89 -14.05 2.21
N TYR A 28 -10.61 -12.99 2.57
CA TYR A 28 -10.03 -11.86 3.31
C TYR A 28 -9.33 -12.28 4.62
N ASN A 29 -9.91 -13.24 5.34
CA ASN A 29 -9.34 -13.78 6.60
C ASN A 29 -8.37 -14.94 6.38
N ASP A 30 -8.43 -15.61 5.22
CA ASP A 30 -7.62 -16.81 4.92
C ASP A 30 -6.33 -16.48 4.17
N LEU A 31 -6.28 -15.31 3.51
CA LEU A 31 -5.09 -14.87 2.80
C LEU A 31 -3.97 -14.55 3.78
N LYS A 32 -2.78 -15.08 3.47
CA LYS A 32 -1.58 -14.76 4.25
C LYS A 32 -1.31 -13.27 4.18
N PHE A 33 -0.68 -12.74 5.22
CA PHE A 33 -0.29 -11.34 5.29
C PHE A 33 0.46 -10.85 4.03
N ARG A 34 1.36 -11.68 3.46
CA ARG A 34 2.11 -11.39 2.24
C ARG A 34 1.32 -11.50 0.93
N GLN A 35 0.11 -12.05 0.96
CA GLN A 35 -0.77 -12.25 -0.20
C GLN A 35 -1.90 -11.22 -0.27
N SER A 36 -2.21 -10.58 0.86
CA SER A 36 -3.22 -9.53 0.94
C SER A 36 -2.65 -8.17 0.54
N TYR A 37 -3.43 -7.35 -0.18
CA TYR A 37 -3.00 -5.99 -0.53
C TYR A 37 -2.79 -5.10 0.71
N ARG A 38 -3.59 -5.31 1.76
CA ARG A 38 -3.40 -4.64 3.06
C ARG A 38 -2.06 -5.01 3.69
N GLY A 39 -1.71 -6.29 3.72
CA GLY A 39 -0.47 -6.74 4.36
C GLY A 39 0.76 -6.33 3.56
N ILE A 40 0.71 -6.35 2.23
CA ILE A 40 1.79 -5.78 1.40
C ILE A 40 1.96 -4.29 1.67
N SER A 41 0.87 -3.52 1.78
CA SER A 41 0.94 -2.09 2.13
C SER A 41 1.60 -1.85 3.49
N VAL A 42 1.31 -2.69 4.48
CA VAL A 42 1.97 -2.64 5.79
C VAL A 42 3.46 -2.99 5.68
N ILE A 43 3.81 -4.04 4.93
CA ILE A 43 5.21 -4.42 4.69
C ILE A 43 5.99 -3.27 4.08
N LEU A 44 5.41 -2.58 3.08
CA LEU A 44 6.04 -1.43 2.45
C LEU A 44 6.28 -0.29 3.45
N LEU A 45 5.29 0.04 4.29
CA LEU A 45 5.45 1.06 5.34
C LEU A 45 6.55 0.70 6.33
N ILE A 46 6.56 -0.54 6.81
CA ILE A 46 7.59 -1.02 7.75
C ILE A 46 8.97 -1.03 7.08
N LEU A 47 9.06 -1.40 5.80
CA LEU A 47 10.30 -1.37 5.04
C LEU A 47 10.83 0.07 4.89
N SER A 48 9.98 1.02 4.54
CA SER A 48 10.35 2.45 4.53
C SER A 48 10.85 2.91 5.90
N LEU A 49 10.18 2.50 6.98
CA LEU A 49 10.60 2.83 8.34
C LEU A 49 11.98 2.25 8.67
N ILE A 50 12.24 0.99 8.30
CA ILE A 50 13.55 0.35 8.50
C ILE A 50 14.65 1.11 7.73
N ILE A 51 14.38 1.53 6.49
CA ILE A 51 15.34 2.33 5.70
C ILE A 51 15.64 3.66 6.40
N THR A 52 14.62 4.35 6.92
CA THR A 52 14.80 5.58 7.70
C THR A 52 15.64 5.34 8.95
N LEU A 53 15.40 4.26 9.69
CA LEU A 53 16.17 3.92 10.89
C LEU A 53 17.64 3.59 10.55
N ILE A 54 17.89 2.88 9.46
CA ILE A 54 19.27 2.63 8.97
C ILE A 54 19.97 3.96 8.64
N GLY A 55 19.26 4.88 7.99
CA GLY A 55 19.77 6.23 7.69
C GLY A 55 20.12 7.00 8.96
N PHE A 56 19.28 6.92 9.98
CA PHE A 56 19.53 7.53 11.30
C PHE A 56 20.75 6.92 12.00
N LEU A 57 20.86 5.59 12.06
CA LEU A 57 22.00 4.91 12.68
C LEU A 57 23.33 5.20 11.98
N ARG A 58 23.29 5.57 10.69
CA ARG A 58 24.46 5.99 9.90
C ARG A 58 24.73 7.49 9.95
N GLY A 59 23.94 8.26 10.70
CA GLY A 59 24.07 9.71 10.80
C GLY A 59 23.64 10.49 9.56
N SER A 60 22.95 9.85 8.61
CA SER A 60 22.43 10.50 7.39
C SER A 60 21.04 11.12 7.58
N ILE A 61 20.35 10.78 8.67
CA ILE A 61 19.02 11.29 9.04
C ILE A 61 19.09 11.75 10.49
N ASP A 62 18.47 12.87 10.82
CA ASP A 62 18.43 13.40 12.18
C ASP A 62 17.39 12.69 13.06
N VAL A 63 17.53 12.85 14.39
CA VAL A 63 16.65 12.20 15.39
C VAL A 63 15.19 12.62 15.26
N MET A 64 14.92 13.87 14.87
CA MET A 64 13.56 14.38 14.76
C MET A 64 12.86 13.77 13.55
N THR A 65 13.53 13.72 12.39
CA THR A 65 13.01 13.04 11.19
C THR A 65 12.75 11.55 11.43
N ALA A 66 13.69 10.86 12.09
CA ALA A 66 13.50 9.45 12.44
C ALA A 66 12.35 9.23 13.44
N GLY A 67 12.24 10.09 14.44
CA GLY A 67 11.16 10.06 15.44
C GLY A 67 9.78 10.31 14.81
N LEU A 68 9.66 11.30 13.92
CA LEU A 68 8.43 11.56 13.18
C LEU A 68 8.02 10.38 12.30
N ALA A 69 8.99 9.76 11.61
CA ALA A 69 8.72 8.57 10.80
C ALA A 69 8.13 7.42 11.64
N LEU A 70 8.66 7.18 12.85
CA LEU A 70 8.11 6.18 13.78
C LEU A 70 6.68 6.52 14.20
N VAL A 71 6.45 7.75 14.66
CA VAL A 71 5.15 8.20 15.17
C VAL A 71 4.08 8.22 14.08
N ILE A 72 4.45 8.42 12.82
CA ILE A 72 3.50 8.45 11.71
C ILE A 72 3.31 7.04 11.10
N TYR A 73 4.39 6.34 10.76
CA TYR A 73 4.28 5.08 10.00
C TYR A 73 3.80 3.91 10.84
N LEU A 74 4.11 3.83 12.14
CA LEU A 74 3.63 2.72 12.98
C LEU A 74 2.11 2.75 13.18
N PRO A 75 1.47 3.89 13.56
CA PRO A 75 0.02 3.94 13.64
C PRO A 75 -0.66 3.70 12.30
N LEU A 76 -0.12 4.24 11.19
CA LEU A 76 -0.67 3.98 9.86
C LEU A 76 -0.60 2.50 9.49
N ALA A 77 0.55 1.85 9.72
CA ALA A 77 0.71 0.42 9.52
C ALA A 77 -0.32 -0.39 10.32
N TYR A 78 -0.53 -0.04 11.59
CA TYR A 78 -1.53 -0.68 12.43
C TYR A 78 -2.97 -0.48 11.92
N PHE A 79 -3.35 0.73 11.54
CA PHE A 79 -4.71 1.01 11.06
C PHE A 79 -4.97 0.40 9.67
N ILE A 80 -3.96 0.36 8.79
CA ILE A 80 -4.03 -0.33 7.51
C ILE A 80 -4.17 -1.84 7.71
N PHE A 81 -3.44 -2.41 8.66
CA PHE A 81 -3.59 -3.82 9.03
C PHE A 81 -5.04 -4.13 9.48
N LYS A 82 -5.65 -3.21 10.24
CA LYS A 82 -7.07 -3.26 10.63
C LYS A 82 -8.06 -2.99 9.50
N GLY A 83 -7.62 -2.77 8.25
CA GLY A 83 -8.49 -2.50 7.11
C GLY A 83 -9.14 -1.11 7.14
N LYS A 84 -8.59 -0.13 7.87
CA LYS A 84 -9.16 1.22 7.90
C LYS A 84 -8.87 1.97 6.61
N LYS A 85 -9.88 2.14 5.76
CA LYS A 85 -9.81 2.89 4.48
C LYS A 85 -9.19 4.28 4.61
N ALA A 86 -9.56 5.02 5.66
CA ALA A 86 -9.04 6.35 5.91
C ALA A 86 -7.51 6.34 6.09
N ALA A 87 -6.96 5.34 6.78
CA ALA A 87 -5.51 5.21 6.97
C ALA A 87 -4.78 4.91 5.64
N MET A 88 -5.41 4.19 4.71
CA MET A 88 -4.84 3.93 3.38
C MET A 88 -4.72 5.22 2.56
N ILE A 89 -5.76 6.06 2.59
CA ILE A 89 -5.75 7.37 1.91
C ILE A 89 -4.73 8.31 2.56
N ILE A 90 -4.74 8.41 3.90
CA ILE A 90 -3.81 9.27 4.63
C ILE A 90 -2.37 8.84 4.36
N ALA A 91 -2.07 7.54 4.37
CA ALA A 91 -0.75 7.02 4.03
C ALA A 91 -0.36 7.40 2.59
N LEU A 92 -1.27 7.29 1.63
CA LEU A 92 -0.99 7.66 0.24
C LEU A 92 -0.66 9.16 0.10
N VAL A 93 -1.39 10.02 0.80
CA VAL A 93 -1.14 11.47 0.82
C VAL A 93 0.21 11.78 1.45
N ILE A 94 0.49 11.23 2.64
CA ILE A 94 1.76 11.45 3.35
C ILE A 94 2.95 10.98 2.52
N ILE A 95 2.87 9.80 1.91
CA ILE A 95 3.94 9.26 1.06
C ILE A 95 4.12 10.12 -0.20
N THR A 96 3.04 10.62 -0.78
CA THR A 96 3.13 11.51 -1.94
C THR A 96 3.84 12.81 -1.58
N LEU A 97 3.48 13.43 -0.44
CA LEU A 97 4.14 14.64 0.04
C LEU A 97 5.62 14.40 0.37
N ASP A 98 5.93 13.31 1.07
CA ASP A 98 7.31 12.93 1.41
C ASP A 98 8.15 12.69 0.14
N LYS A 99 7.62 12.01 -0.87
CA LYS A 99 8.34 11.76 -2.13
C LYS A 99 8.47 13.02 -2.98
N ALA A 100 7.47 13.89 -2.97
CA ALA A 100 7.54 15.21 -3.61
C ALA A 100 8.60 16.11 -2.94
N TYR A 101 8.73 16.04 -1.61
CA TYR A 101 9.80 16.71 -0.90
C TYR A 101 11.16 16.11 -1.27
N GLN A 102 11.33 14.79 -1.21
CA GLN A 102 12.60 14.12 -1.55
C GLN A 102 13.06 14.42 -2.97
N ILE A 103 12.17 14.41 -3.96
CA ILE A 103 12.54 14.68 -5.36
C ILE A 103 12.95 16.16 -5.57
N SER A 104 12.40 17.09 -4.78
CA SER A 104 12.81 18.50 -4.81
C SER A 104 14.22 18.73 -4.28
N GLN A 105 14.69 17.88 -3.37
CA GLN A 105 16.02 17.97 -2.76
C GLN A 105 17.05 17.20 -3.61
N VAL A 106 16.68 15.99 -4.04
CA VAL A 106 17.54 15.10 -4.81
C VAL A 106 16.73 14.51 -5.97
N PRO A 107 16.78 15.11 -7.17
CA PRO A 107 16.08 14.60 -8.34
C PRO A 107 16.59 13.20 -8.71
N ASN A 108 15.83 12.17 -8.35
CA ASN A 108 16.18 10.79 -8.60
C ASN A 108 14.95 9.99 -9.07
N PRO A 109 14.96 9.38 -10.27
CA PRO A 109 13.81 8.64 -10.80
C PRO A 109 13.41 7.43 -9.95
N PHE A 110 14.33 6.85 -9.16
CA PHE A 110 14.01 5.75 -8.24
C PHE A 110 13.00 6.18 -7.16
N ILE A 111 12.94 7.47 -6.80
CA ILE A 111 11.94 8.02 -5.87
C ILE A 111 10.53 7.86 -6.44
N LEU A 112 10.36 8.10 -7.75
CA LEU A 112 9.08 7.96 -8.44
C LEU A 112 8.67 6.49 -8.58
N VAL A 113 9.62 5.60 -8.85
CA VAL A 113 9.37 4.15 -8.88
C VAL A 113 8.89 3.67 -7.51
N TRP A 114 9.57 4.09 -6.45
CA TRP A 114 9.19 3.75 -5.08
C TRP A 114 7.80 4.29 -4.70
N TRP A 115 7.52 5.55 -5.06
CA TRP A 115 6.19 6.15 -4.92
C TRP A 115 5.12 5.35 -5.67
N ALA A 116 5.38 4.96 -6.92
CA ALA A 116 4.43 4.23 -7.74
C ALA A 116 4.07 2.86 -7.12
N ILE A 117 5.04 2.15 -6.55
CA ILE A 117 4.80 0.90 -5.81
C ILE A 117 3.80 1.15 -4.67
N PHE A 118 4.04 2.17 -3.83
CA PHE A 118 3.11 2.52 -2.76
C PHE A 118 1.72 2.89 -3.27
N ALA A 119 1.66 3.72 -4.31
CA ALA A 119 0.40 4.16 -4.91
C ALA A 119 -0.44 2.95 -5.38
N ILE A 120 0.19 1.99 -6.06
CA ILE A 120 -0.48 0.78 -6.52
C ILE A 120 -1.03 -0.01 -5.32
N TYR A 121 -0.19 -0.36 -4.35
CA TYR A 121 -0.61 -1.26 -3.29
C TYR A 121 -1.63 -0.63 -2.33
N LEU A 122 -1.49 0.66 -2.00
CA LEU A 122 -2.45 1.38 -1.16
C LEU A 122 -3.79 1.57 -1.87
N SER A 123 -3.80 1.94 -3.15
CA SER A 123 -5.03 2.07 -3.93
C SER A 123 -5.74 0.72 -4.10
N ARG A 124 -4.99 -0.35 -4.36
CA ARG A 124 -5.55 -1.72 -4.45
C ARG A 124 -6.13 -2.17 -3.11
N SER A 125 -5.43 -1.91 -2.01
CA SER A 125 -5.93 -2.20 -0.66
C SER A 125 -7.23 -1.44 -0.37
N TYR A 126 -7.30 -0.16 -0.73
CA TYR A 126 -8.51 0.64 -0.56
C TYR A 126 -9.70 0.09 -1.36
N LEU A 127 -9.48 -0.33 -2.61
CA LEU A 127 -10.52 -0.91 -3.45
C LEU A 127 -11.09 -2.19 -2.85
N VAL A 128 -10.24 -3.08 -2.32
CA VAL A 128 -10.68 -4.30 -1.63
C VAL A 128 -11.57 -3.97 -0.42
N GLU A 129 -11.14 -3.02 0.42
CA GLU A 129 -11.93 -2.61 1.59
C GLU A 129 -13.27 -2.00 1.19
N LYS A 130 -13.28 -1.14 0.17
CA LYS A 130 -14.51 -0.54 -0.36
C LYS A 130 -15.47 -1.61 -0.87
N SER A 131 -14.97 -2.57 -1.65
CA SER A 131 -15.79 -3.68 -2.18
C SER A 131 -16.33 -4.59 -1.08
N ARG A 132 -15.56 -4.85 -0.01
CA ARG A 132 -16.03 -5.63 1.14
C ARG A 132 -17.22 -4.97 1.81
N GLU A 133 -17.14 -3.66 2.07
CA GLU A 133 -18.22 -2.92 2.70
C GLU A 133 -19.47 -2.83 1.82
N THR A 134 -19.32 -2.57 0.52
CA THR A 134 -20.46 -2.56 -0.40
C THR A 134 -21.18 -3.91 -0.44
N ARG A 135 -20.43 -5.02 -0.40
CA ARG A 135 -21.02 -6.37 -0.35
C ARG A 135 -21.75 -6.64 0.96
N ALA A 136 -21.22 -6.17 2.09
CA ALA A 136 -21.90 -6.29 3.38
C ALA A 136 -23.27 -5.59 3.35
N LEU A 137 -23.32 -4.36 2.81
CA LEU A 137 -24.55 -3.58 2.69
C LEU A 137 -25.57 -4.15 1.69
N SER A 138 -25.15 -5.02 0.76
CA SER A 138 -26.05 -5.68 -0.19
C SER A 138 -26.71 -6.95 0.36
N LEU A 139 -26.28 -7.40 1.54
CA LEU A 139 -26.79 -8.61 2.21
C LEU A 139 -27.71 -8.28 3.40
N ASP A 140 -27.80 -7.00 3.76
CA ASP A 140 -28.73 -6.43 4.76
C ASP A 140 -30.00 -5.89 4.06
#